data_AF-A0AAN8IVF5-F1
#
_entry.id   AF-A0AAN8IVF5-F1
#
_cell.length_a   1.000
_cell.length_b   1.000
_cell.length_c   1.000
_cell.angle_alpha   90.00
_cell.angle_beta   90.00
_cell.angle_gamma   90.00
#
_symmetry.space_group_name_H-M   'P 1'
#
loop_
_entity.id
_entity.type
_entity.pdbx_description
1 polymer ?
#
loop_
_entity_poly.entity_id
_entity_poly.type
_entity_poly.pdbx_seq_one_letter_code
_entity_poly.pdbx_strand_id
1 'polypeptide(L)' 'MPPFLTAVCHNALEVVKILIEHGTDIFVTDDEGRTAIHVGAKFNAIKVLRVSETPLS' A
#
# COMPACT_ATOMS: atom_id res chain seq x y z
N MET A 1 -12.28 -1.35 4.02
CA MET A 1 -10.94 -0.89 3.57
C MET A 1 -9.91 -1.03 4.70
N PRO A 2 -8.96 -1.98 4.61
CA PRO A 2 -7.88 -2.18 5.59
C PRO A 2 -6.96 -0.95 5.75
N PRO A 3 -6.30 -0.75 6.92
CA PRO A 3 -5.40 0.38 7.16
C PRO A 3 -4.29 0.52 6.11
N PHE A 4 -3.72 -0.60 5.66
CA PHE A 4 -2.71 -0.63 4.60
C PHE A 4 -3.24 -0.05 3.28
N LEU A 5 -4.42 -0.51 2.82
CA LEU A 5 -5.02 -0.01 1.58
C LEU A 5 -5.48 1.45 1.70
N THR A 6 -5.89 1.90 2.88
CA THR A 6 -6.16 3.33 3.14
C THR A 6 -4.88 4.16 2.97
N ALA A 7 -3.76 3.75 3.57
CA ALA A 7 -2.49 4.45 3.42
C ALA A 7 -2.02 4.49 1.95
N VAL A 8 -2.22 3.41 1.20
CA VAL A 8 -1.97 3.34 -0.25
C VAL A 8 -2.87 4.32 -1.00
N CYS A 9 -4.17 4.34 -0.73
CA CYS A 9 -5.15 5.24 -1.35
C CYS A 9 -4.75 6.72 -1.20
N HIS A 10 -4.13 7.08 -0.07
CA HIS A 10 -3.67 8.45 0.20
C HIS A 10 -2.24 8.73 -0.28
N ASN A 11 -1.58 7.80 -0.98
CA ASN A 11 -0.17 7.91 -1.38
C ASN A 11 0.76 8.24 -0.20
N ALA A 12 0.40 7.76 1.00
CA ALA A 12 1.03 8.11 2.26
C ALA A 12 2.25 7.22 2.54
N LEU A 13 3.34 7.45 1.80
CA LEU A 13 4.54 6.60 1.81
C LEU A 13 5.10 6.31 3.22
N GLU A 14 5.24 7.32 4.06
CA GLU A 14 5.81 7.11 5.41
C GLU A 14 4.89 6.27 6.30
N VAL A 15 3.57 6.41 6.16
CA VAL A 15 2.61 5.54 6.87
C VAL A 15 2.70 4.11 6.35
N VAL A 16 2.82 3.92 5.04
CA VAL A 16 3.03 2.59 4.44
C VAL A 16 4.29 1.92 4.99
N LYS A 17 5.41 2.65 5.09
CA LYS A 17 6.66 2.13 5.67
C LYS A 17 6.48 1.71 7.13
N ILE A 18 5.89 2.57 7.95
CA ILE A 18 5.63 2.25 9.37
C ILE A 18 4.77 0.99 9.49
N LEU A 19 3.72 0.86 8.67
CA LEU A 19 2.85 -0.33 8.70
C LEU A 19 3.62 -1.60 8.32
N ILE A 20 4.49 -1.53 7.31
CA ILE A 20 5.35 -2.65 6.89
C ILE A 20 6.32 -3.04 8.01
N GLU A 21 6.99 -2.05 8.63
CA GLU A 21 7.93 -2.27 9.74
C GLU A 21 7.27 -2.97 10.95
N HIS A 22 5.97 -2.74 11.17
CA HIS A 22 5.20 -3.37 12.24
C HIS A 22 4.56 -4.72 11.83
N GLY A 23 4.93 -5.28 10.67
CA GLY A 23 4.47 -6.60 10.23
C GLY A 23 3.01 -6.62 9.74
N THR A 24 2.49 -5.50 9.23
CA THR A 24 1.16 -5.47 8.60
C THR A 24 1.14 -6.39 7.38
N ASP A 25 0.07 -7.18 7.23
CA ASP A 25 -0.16 -7.95 6.01
C ASP A 25 -0.39 -7.02 4.81
N ILE A 26 0.54 -7.05 3.85
CA ILE A 26 0.51 -6.24 2.64
C ILE A 26 -0.33 -6.86 1.51
N PHE A 27 -0.75 -8.11 1.66
CA PHE A 27 -1.53 -8.85 0.67
C PHE A 27 -3.04 -8.73 0.88
N VAL A 28 -3.47 -7.93 1.87
CA VAL A 28 -4.88 -7.66 2.14
C VAL A 28 -5.58 -7.09 0.90
N THR A 29 -6.84 -7.50 0.74
CA THR A 29 -7.75 -6.95 -0.26
C THR A 29 -8.87 -6.14 0.40
N ASP A 30 -9.46 -5.21 -0.33
CA ASP A 30 -10.74 -4.61 0.07
C ASP A 30 -11.92 -5.53 -0.25
N ASP A 31 -13.14 -5.02 0.00
CA ASP A 31 -14.38 -5.78 -0.18
C ASP A 31 -14.69 -6.12 -1.65
N GLU A 32 -13.98 -5.49 -2.60
CA GLU A 32 -14.05 -5.77 -4.04
C GLU A 32 -12.91 -6.68 -4.50
N GLY A 33 -12.10 -7.21 -3.58
CA GLY A 33 -10.94 -8.05 -3.91
C GLY A 33 -9.74 -7.26 -4.45
N ARG A 34 -9.72 -5.93 -4.31
CA ARG A 34 -8.62 -5.09 -4.83
C ARG A 34 -7.43 -5.09 -3.88
N THR A 35 -6.27 -5.41 -4.43
CA THR A 35 -4.96 -5.31 -3.76
C THR A 35 -4.44 -3.87 -3.71
N ALA A 36 -3.31 -3.66 -3.02
CA ALA A 36 -2.61 -2.38 -2.99
C ALA A 36 -2.24 -1.83 -4.39
N ILE A 37 -1.91 -2.70 -5.35
CA ILE A 37 -1.61 -2.25 -6.72
C ILE A 37 -2.86 -1.65 -7.39
N HIS A 38 -4.00 -2.32 -7.29
CA HIS A 38 -5.26 -1.83 -7.85
C HIS A 38 -5.67 -0.50 -7.23
N VAL A 39 -5.63 -0.41 -5.89
CA VAL A 39 -5.96 0.82 -5.16
C VAL A 39 -4.97 1.93 -5.52
N GLY A 40 -3.67 1.65 -5.49
CA GLY A 40 -2.64 2.63 -5.80
C GLY A 40 -2.74 3.17 -7.23
N ALA A 41 -3.05 2.32 -8.20
CA ALA A 41 -3.25 2.73 -9.59
C ALA A 41 -4.49 3.63 -9.73
N LYS A 42 -5.62 3.25 -9.09
CA LYS A 42 -6.87 4.03 -9.13
C LYS A 42 -6.71 5.45 -8.56
N PHE A 43 -5.89 5.61 -7.52
CA PHE A 43 -5.74 6.88 -6.80
C PHE A 43 -4.41 7.61 -7.09
N ASN A 44 -3.67 7.19 -8.12
CA ASN A 44 -2.40 7.80 -8.52
C ASN A 44 -1.36 7.83 -7.38
N ALA A 45 -1.26 6.74 -6.62
CA ALA A 45 -0.36 6.58 -5.49
C ALA A 45 1.08 6.24 -5.91
N ILE A 46 1.65 7.06 -6.80
CA ILE A 46 2.93 6.79 -7.48
C ILE A 46 4.10 6.65 -6.50
N LYS A 47 4.10 7.40 -5.39
CA LYS A 47 5.21 7.32 -4.42
C LYS A 47 5.23 5.96 -3.75
N VAL A 48 4.06 5.49 -3.34
CA VAL A 48 3.90 4.16 -2.71
C VAL A 48 4.20 3.04 -3.71
N LEU A 49 3.66 3.11 -4.92
CA LEU A 49 3.86 2.05 -5.92
C LEU A 49 5.31 1.95 -6.40
N ARG A 50 6.03 3.06 -6.49
CA ARG A 50 7.46 3.04 -6.88
C ARG A 50 8.38 2.50 -5.79
N VAL A 51 7.97 2.53 -4.52
CA VAL A 51 8.78 1.95 -3.41
C VAL A 51 8.74 0.42 -3.41
N SER A 52 7.70 -0.19 -4.00
CA SER A 52 7.62 -1.65 -4.13
C SER A 52 8.66 -2.27 -5.09
N GLU A 53 9.47 -1.45 -5.79
CA GLU A 53 10.54 -1.92 -6.68
C GLU A 53 11.93 -2.00 -6.02
N THR A 54 12.09 -1.55 -4.78
CA THR A 54 13.33 -1.78 -4.02
C THR A 54 13.14 -2.98 -3.10
N PRO A 55 13.85 -4.10 -3.29
CA PRO A 55 13.95 -5.12 -2.26
C PRO A 55 14.52 -4.44 -1.02
N LEU A 56 13.77 -4.47 0.07
CA LEU A 56 14.33 -4.28 1.41
C LEU A 56 15.23 -5.50 1.66
N SER A 57 16.48 -5.42 1.21
CA SER A 57 17.57 -6.34 1.52
C SER A 57 18.64 -5.59 2.31
#